data_AF-I3Z786-F1
#
_entry.id   AF-I3Z786-F1
#
_cell.length_a   1.000
_cell.length_b   1.000
_cell.length_c   1.000
_cell.angle_alpha   90.00
_cell.angle_beta   90.00
_cell.angle_gamma   90.00
#
_symmetry.space_group_name_H-M   'P 1'
#
loop_
_entity.id
_entity.type
_entity.pdbx_description
1 polymer ?
#
loop_
_entity_poly.entity_id
_entity_poly.type
_entity_poly.pdbx_seq_one_letter_code
_entity_poly.pdbx_strand_id
1 'polypeptide(L)'
;MHSFAKTVYIYLVKILNRRKMSKKKEKYRTDFLLPRNNFLVGMGSVLNIAGSYFDYNYSKSEKEADFKAMVSDWQNVGNDFRQSNEKFEKENKAKLCLDF
;
A
#
# COMPACT_ATOMS: atom_id res chain seq x y z
N MET A 1 36.90 -4.05 28.13
CA MET A 1 36.61 -4.23 26.68
C MET A 1 35.37 -5.08 26.39
N HIS A 2 35.01 -6.09 27.19
CA HIS A 2 33.91 -7.03 26.89
C HIS A 2 32.48 -6.42 26.92
N SER A 3 32.25 -5.38 27.72
CA SER A 3 30.93 -4.73 27.89
C SER A 3 30.55 -3.80 26.72
N PHE A 4 31.55 -3.13 26.14
CA PHE A 4 31.34 -2.20 25.03
C PHE A 4 30.90 -2.95 23.76
N ALA A 5 31.52 -4.10 23.46
CA ALA A 5 31.16 -4.94 22.32
C ALA A 5 29.71 -5.47 22.42
N LYS A 6 29.23 -5.83 23.62
CA LYS A 6 27.84 -6.25 23.84
C LYS A 6 26.85 -5.11 23.59
N THR A 7 27.19 -3.90 24.04
CA THR A 7 26.35 -2.71 23.86
C THR A 7 26.25 -2.33 22.38
N VAL A 8 27.37 -2.37 21.66
CA VAL A 8 27.42 -2.14 20.21
C VAL A 8 26.63 -3.23 19.47
N TYR A 9 26.79 -4.50 19.83
CA TYR A 9 26.05 -5.61 19.23
C TYR A 9 24.52 -5.44 19.39
N ILE A 10 24.06 -5.09 20.60
CA ILE A 10 22.63 -4.83 20.87
C ILE A 10 22.12 -3.66 20.03
N TYR A 11 22.89 -2.58 19.91
CA TYR A 11 22.52 -1.44 19.09
C TYR A 11 22.46 -1.78 17.60
N LEU A 12 23.40 -2.57 17.09
CA LEU A 12 23.42 -3.02 15.70
C LEU A 12 22.23 -3.92 15.39
N VAL A 13 21.92 -4.89 16.26
CA VAL A 13 20.72 -5.74 16.12
C VAL A 13 19.44 -4.91 16.12
N LYS A 14 19.34 -3.88 16.98
CA LYS A 14 18.19 -2.96 17.05
C LYS A 14 18.03 -2.12 15.77
N ILE A 15 19.13 -1.69 15.15
CA ILE A 15 19.13 -0.95 13.87
C ILE A 15 18.71 -1.88 12.71
N LEU A 16 19.24 -3.11 12.69
CA LEU A 16 18.89 -4.10 11.67
C LEU A 16 17.41 -4.50 11.74
N ASN A 17 16.87 -4.73 12.95
CA ASN A 17 15.44 -5.02 13.12
C ASN A 17 14.54 -3.85 12.70
N ARG A 18 14.95 -2.58 12.93
CA ARG A 18 14.19 -1.42 12.46
C ARG A 18 14.12 -1.33 10.93
N ARG A 19 15.15 -1.75 10.20
CA ARG A 19 15.14 -1.74 8.72
C ARG A 19 14.18 -2.78 8.13
N LYS A 20 13.96 -3.92 8.81
CA LYS A 20 13.08 -4.99 8.32
C LYS A 20 11.58 -4.63 8.35
N MET A 21 11.20 -3.61 9.13
CA MET A 21 9.81 -3.18 9.35
C MET A 21 9.25 -2.20 8.31
N SER A 22 10.04 -1.78 7.32
CA SER A 22 9.62 -0.80 6.30
C SER A 22 9.40 -1.44 4.92
N LYS A 23 8.64 -2.54 4.85
CA LYS A 23 7.94 -2.86 3.60
C LYS A 23 6.55 -2.27 3.69
N LYS A 24 6.41 -1.03 3.21
CA LYS A 24 5.12 -0.36 3.03
C LYS A 24 4.27 -1.29 2.17
N LYS A 25 3.18 -1.86 2.71
CA LYS A 25 2.18 -2.57 1.89
C LYS A 25 1.67 -1.52 0.90
N GLU A 26 2.02 -1.66 -0.38
CA GLU A 26 1.39 -0.84 -1.41
C GLU A 26 -0.10 -1.15 -1.35
N LYS A 27 -0.88 -0.16 -0.90
CA LYS A 27 -2.32 -0.20 -0.99
C LYS A 27 -2.60 -0.11 -2.49
N TYR A 28 -3.19 -1.15 -3.07
CA TYR A 28 -3.63 -1.13 -4.46
C TYR A 28 -4.45 0.14 -4.68
N ARG A 29 -3.95 0.97 -5.59
CA ARG A 29 -4.40 2.34 -5.82
C ARG A 29 -5.59 2.29 -6.78
N THR A 30 -6.78 2.60 -6.29
CA THR A 30 -8.04 2.70 -7.07
C THR A 30 -8.08 3.94 -7.97
N ASP A 31 -7.10 4.83 -7.85
CA ASP A 31 -6.91 6.04 -8.67
C ASP A 31 -6.27 5.75 -10.03
N PHE A 32 -6.28 4.50 -10.52
CA PHE A 32 -5.62 4.14 -11.78
C PHE A 32 -6.13 4.99 -12.96
N LEU A 33 -7.42 5.31 -13.03
CA LEU A 33 -8.04 6.11 -14.10
C LEU A 33 -8.40 7.55 -13.67
N LEU A 34 -8.20 7.90 -12.40
CA LEU A 34 -8.60 9.20 -11.87
C LEU A 34 -7.39 10.13 -11.82
N PRO A 35 -7.52 11.37 -12.32
CA PRO A 35 -6.44 12.34 -12.22
C PRO A 35 -6.13 12.61 -10.75
N ARG A 36 -4.83 12.74 -10.44
CA ARG A 36 -4.39 13.06 -9.08
C ARG A 36 -4.75 14.52 -8.77
N ASN A 37 -5.93 14.71 -8.22
CA ASN A 37 -6.40 16.04 -7.84
C ASN A 37 -5.72 16.49 -6.54
N ASN A 38 -5.18 17.71 -6.54
CA ASN A 38 -4.67 18.38 -5.34
C ASN A 38 -5.27 19.79 -5.24
N PHE A 39 -5.18 20.40 -4.05
CA PHE A 39 -5.80 21.69 -3.77
C PHE A 39 -5.38 22.80 -4.75
N LEU A 40 -4.10 22.84 -5.15
CA LEU A 40 -3.57 23.83 -6.09
C LEU A 40 -4.06 23.60 -7.51
N VAL A 41 -4.19 22.35 -7.94
CA VAL A 41 -4.83 21.97 -9.21
C VAL A 41 -6.29 22.43 -9.23
N GLY A 42 -7.02 22.26 -8.11
CA GLY A 42 -8.39 22.75 -7.98
C GLY A 42 -8.50 24.28 -8.07
N MET A 43 -7.66 25.00 -7.34
CA MET A 43 -7.63 26.47 -7.37
C MET A 43 -7.21 27.03 -8.75
N GLY A 44 -6.20 26.44 -9.38
CA GLY A 44 -5.76 26.79 -10.72
C GLY A 44 -6.84 26.54 -11.78
N SER A 45 -7.63 25.48 -11.61
CA SER A 45 -8.76 25.14 -12.49
C SER A 45 -9.88 26.17 -12.42
N VAL A 46 -10.24 26.66 -11.23
CA VAL A 46 -11.27 27.70 -11.06
C VAL A 46 -10.83 29.04 -11.67
N LEU A 47 -9.57 29.40 -11.51
CA LEU A 47 -9.01 30.65 -12.01
C LEU A 47 -8.56 30.56 -13.48
N ASN A 48 -8.66 29.37 -14.10
CA ASN A 48 -8.22 29.04 -15.45
C ASN A 48 -6.80 29.55 -15.80
N ILE A 49 -5.88 29.48 -14.84
CA ILE A 49 -4.58 30.16 -14.94
C ILE A 49 -3.67 29.51 -16.01
N ALA A 50 -3.86 28.23 -16.33
CA ALA A 50 -3.00 27.50 -17.29
C ALA A 50 -3.74 26.53 -18.22
N GLY A 51 -5.07 26.59 -18.33
CA GLY A 51 -5.84 25.61 -19.12
C GLY A 51 -5.88 24.20 -18.49
N SER A 52 -6.25 23.15 -19.24
CA SER A 52 -6.63 21.84 -18.69
C SER A 52 -5.56 21.19 -17.80
N TYR A 53 -5.77 21.22 -16.49
CA TYR A 53 -4.91 20.55 -15.50
C TYR A 53 -5.16 19.04 -15.37
N PHE A 54 -6.09 18.49 -16.15
CA PHE A 54 -6.49 17.10 -16.07
C PHE A 54 -5.71 16.29 -17.10
N ASP A 55 -4.61 15.70 -16.65
CA ASP A 55 -3.95 14.61 -17.37
C ASP A 55 -4.52 13.30 -16.81
N TYR A 56 -5.43 12.68 -17.56
CA TYR A 56 -6.03 11.43 -17.13
C TYR A 56 -5.07 10.29 -17.49
N ASN A 57 -4.93 9.31 -16.59
CA ASN A 57 -4.28 8.06 -16.95
C ASN A 57 -5.22 7.30 -17.90
N TYR A 58 -4.99 7.44 -19.20
CA TYR A 58 -5.68 6.65 -20.21
C TYR A 58 -4.92 5.33 -20.41
N SER A 59 -5.60 4.20 -20.31
CA SER A 59 -5.11 2.96 -20.93
C SER A 59 -5.12 3.14 -22.46
N LYS A 60 -4.27 2.41 -23.19
CA LYS A 60 -4.15 2.57 -24.65
C LYS A 60 -5.41 2.14 -25.40
N SER A 61 -6.32 1.42 -24.73
CA SER A 61 -7.65 1.06 -25.23
C SER A 61 -8.67 0.96 -24.09
N GLU A 62 -9.95 1.14 -24.41
CA GLU A 62 -11.08 0.92 -23.49
C GLU A 62 -11.03 -0.48 -22.86
N LYS A 63 -10.77 -1.50 -23.69
CA LYS A 63 -10.64 -2.89 -23.24
C LYS A 63 -9.53 -3.09 -22.20
N GLU A 64 -8.43 -2.35 -22.31
CA GLU A 64 -7.34 -2.40 -21.33
C GLU A 64 -7.74 -1.67 -20.03
N ALA A 65 -8.51 -0.57 -20.10
CA ALA A 65 -9.05 0.10 -18.93
C ALA A 65 -10.00 -0.81 -18.15
N ASP A 66 -10.97 -1.42 -18.83
CA ASP A 66 -11.95 -2.32 -18.23
C ASP A 66 -11.29 -3.55 -17.58
N PHE A 67 -10.34 -4.16 -18.29
CA PHE A 67 -9.58 -5.29 -17.76
C PHE A 67 -8.83 -4.92 -16.47
N LYS A 68 -8.14 -3.77 -16.45
CA LYS A 68 -7.43 -3.30 -15.25
C LYS A 68 -8.39 -2.99 -14.10
N ALA A 69 -9.54 -2.39 -14.38
CA ALA A 69 -10.56 -2.12 -13.37
C ALA A 69 -11.08 -3.42 -12.75
N MET A 70 -11.49 -4.39 -13.56
CA MET A 70 -11.95 -5.71 -13.07
C MET A 70 -10.89 -6.44 -12.25
N VAL A 71 -9.64 -6.46 -12.72
CA VAL A 71 -8.53 -7.11 -11.98
C VAL A 71 -8.30 -6.43 -10.64
N SER A 72 -8.33 -5.09 -10.61
CA SER A 72 -8.18 -4.31 -9.37
C SER A 72 -9.28 -4.64 -8.36
N ASP A 73 -10.53 -4.73 -8.79
CA ASP A 73 -11.65 -5.06 -7.89
C ASP A 73 -11.50 -6.46 -7.28
N TRP A 74 -11.14 -7.45 -8.10
CA TRP A 74 -10.88 -8.81 -7.61
C TRP A 74 -9.68 -8.89 -6.66
N GLN A 75 -8.62 -8.14 -6.95
CA GLN A 75 -7.46 -8.05 -6.06
C GLN A 75 -7.82 -7.45 -4.70
N ASN A 76 -8.64 -6.41 -4.69
CA ASN A 76 -9.11 -5.79 -3.45
C ASN A 76 -9.95 -6.76 -2.61
N VAL A 77 -10.93 -7.43 -3.23
CA VAL A 77 -11.77 -8.45 -2.55
C VAL A 77 -10.90 -9.58 -1.99
N GLY A 78 -9.95 -10.11 -2.78
CA GLY A 78 -9.04 -11.16 -2.33
C GLY A 78 -8.16 -10.72 -1.15
N ASN A 79 -7.68 -9.47 -1.19
CA ASN A 79 -6.89 -8.90 -0.11
C ASN A 79 -7.71 -8.70 1.18
N ASP A 80 -9.00 -8.39 1.07
CA ASP A 80 -9.90 -8.27 2.22
C ASP A 80 -10.19 -9.63 2.86
N PHE A 81 -10.43 -10.66 2.05
CA PHE A 81 -10.54 -12.04 2.55
C PHE A 81 -9.27 -12.48 3.26
N ARG A 82 -8.11 -12.27 2.64
CA ARG A 82 -6.81 -12.61 3.22
C ARG A 82 -6.61 -11.94 4.58
N GLN A 83 -6.83 -10.63 4.67
CA GLN A 83 -6.67 -9.89 5.93
C GLN A 83 -7.65 -10.38 7.00
N SER A 84 -8.88 -10.68 6.62
CA SER A 84 -9.89 -11.20 7.54
C SER A 84 -9.50 -12.58 8.06
N ASN A 85 -8.99 -13.46 7.19
CA ASN A 85 -8.52 -14.78 7.57
C ASN A 85 -7.28 -14.70 8.50
N GLU A 86 -6.27 -13.92 8.11
CA GLU A 86 -5.07 -13.69 8.95
C GLU A 86 -5.45 -13.14 10.34
N LYS A 87 -6.43 -12.22 10.40
CA LYS A 87 -6.94 -11.68 11.66
C LYS A 87 -7.66 -12.76 12.48
N PHE A 88 -8.54 -13.53 11.85
CA PHE A 88 -9.30 -14.59 12.51
C PHE A 88 -8.37 -15.67 13.09
N GLU A 89 -7.40 -16.15 12.30
CA GLU A 89 -6.41 -17.13 12.73
C GLU A 89 -5.57 -16.63 13.89
N LYS A 90 -5.15 -15.35 13.86
CA LYS A 90 -4.40 -14.74 14.95
C LYS A 90 -5.22 -14.67 16.24
N GLU A 91 -6.48 -14.26 16.16
CA GLU A 91 -7.38 -14.14 17.31
C GLU A 91 -7.78 -15.50 17.88
N ASN A 92 -7.84 -16.54 17.05
CA ASN A 92 -8.27 -17.88 17.42
C ASN A 92 -7.13 -18.89 17.47
N LYS A 93 -5.87 -18.45 17.47
CA LYS A 93 -4.68 -19.31 17.38
C LYS A 93 -4.68 -20.46 18.40
N ALA A 94 -5.02 -20.14 19.65
CA ALA A 94 -5.09 -21.11 20.74
C ALA A 94 -6.23 -22.14 20.62
N LYS A 95 -7.32 -21.77 19.91
CA LYS A 95 -8.46 -22.67 19.65
C LYS A 95 -8.27 -23.52 18.41
N LEU A 96 -7.53 -23.01 17.43
CA LEU A 96 -7.28 -23.67 16.15
C LEU A 96 -6.05 -24.60 16.19
N CYS A 97 -5.31 -24.63 17.31
CA CYS A 97 -4.08 -25.42 17.46
C CYS A 97 -3.07 -25.17 16.32
N LEU A 98 -3.00 -23.93 15.81
CA LEU A 98 -2.06 -23.53 14.77
C LEU A 98 -0.67 -23.28 15.37
N ASP A 99 -0.02 -24.35 15.79
CA ASP A 99 1.41 -24.37 16.14
C ASP A 99 2.14 -25.20 15.09
N PHE A 100 2.53 -24.54 14.00
CA PHE A 100 3.40 -25.10 12.96
C PHE A 100 4.62 -24.20 12.79
#